data_AF-A0A3D9YYF9-F1
#
_entry.id   AF-A0A3D9YYF9-F1
#
_cell.length_a   1.000
_cell.length_b   1.000
_cell.length_c   1.000
_cell.angle_alpha   90.00
_cell.angle_beta   90.00
_cell.angle_gamma   90.00
#
_symmetry.space_group_name_H-M   'P 1'
#
loop_
_entity.id
_entity.type
_entity.pdbx_description
1 polymer ?
#
loop_
_entity_poly.entity_id
_entity_poly.type
_entity_poly.pdbx_seq_one_letter_code
_entity_poly.pdbx_strand_id
1 'polypeptide(L)'
;MPVERALGTFAVRASTDEADAFRRETGGIGQKVPFTFPVRWLARPDFHAIAAELIGDRDWVPIHESQSFDYRAPLAADVDYLMTVKMQRQTEPSRIILLADVGAPGEASVLSMEMILRIVPLPKGDAA
;
A
#
# COMPACT_ATOMS: atom_id res chain seq x y z
N MET A 1 18.35 10.35 8.67
CA MET A 1 18.37 9.44 7.51
C MET A 1 17.12 8.59 7.56
N PRO A 2 16.39 8.40 6.44
CA PRO A 2 15.22 7.53 6.44
C PRO A 2 15.64 6.10 6.79
N VAL A 3 14.89 5.44 7.65
CA VAL A 3 15.07 4.00 7.91
C VAL A 3 14.26 3.25 6.86
N GLU A 4 14.95 2.48 6.01
CA GLU A 4 14.32 1.60 5.03
C GLU A 4 14.31 0.16 5.55
N ARG A 5 13.17 -0.51 5.40
CA ARG A 5 13.00 -1.93 5.71
C ARG A 5 12.35 -2.63 4.51
N ALA A 6 13.04 -3.62 3.94
CA ALA A 6 12.41 -4.55 3.01
C ALA A 6 11.40 -5.41 3.78
N LEU A 7 10.16 -5.47 3.29
CA LEU A 7 9.11 -6.29 3.91
C LEU A 7 9.05 -7.69 3.30
N GLY A 8 9.55 -7.86 2.08
CA GLY A 8 9.63 -9.13 1.38
C GLY A 8 8.88 -9.12 0.06
N THR A 9 8.58 -10.32 -0.42
CA THR A 9 7.84 -10.59 -1.66
C THR A 9 6.55 -11.33 -1.33
N PHE A 10 5.44 -10.88 -1.90
CA PHE A 10 4.11 -11.37 -1.61
C PHE A 10 3.42 -11.79 -2.91
N ALA A 11 2.84 -12.98 -2.93
CA ALA A 11 1.94 -13.36 -4.01
C ALA A 11 0.66 -12.51 -3.91
N VAL A 12 0.27 -11.88 -5.01
CA VAL A 12 -0.94 -11.07 -5.10
C VAL A 12 -1.69 -11.41 -6.37
N ARG A 13 -3.02 -11.32 -6.30
CA ARG A 13 -3.93 -11.61 -7.40
C ARG A 13 -5.10 -10.65 -7.33
N ALA A 14 -5.57 -10.19 -8.49
CA ALA A 14 -6.86 -9.54 -8.61
C ALA A 14 -7.87 -10.59 -9.05
N SER A 15 -8.54 -11.26 -8.12
CA SER A 15 -9.60 -12.21 -8.50
C SER A 15 -10.77 -11.46 -9.12
N THR A 16 -11.45 -12.07 -10.10
CA THR A 16 -12.61 -11.45 -10.76
C THR A 16 -13.67 -11.03 -9.74
N ASP A 17 -13.99 -11.90 -8.77
CA ASP A 17 -15.01 -11.63 -7.76
C ASP A 17 -14.67 -10.41 -6.89
N GLU A 18 -13.41 -10.29 -6.47
CA GLU A 18 -12.93 -9.17 -5.68
C GLU A 18 -12.87 -7.87 -6.48
N ALA A 19 -12.43 -7.95 -7.74
CA ALA A 19 -12.37 -6.80 -8.64
C ALA A 19 -13.77 -6.27 -8.93
N ASP A 20 -14.74 -7.17 -9.12
CA ASP A 20 -16.15 -6.83 -9.30
C ASP A 20 -16.78 -6.25 -8.03
N ALA A 21 -16.47 -6.80 -6.85
CA ALA A 21 -16.91 -6.21 -5.59
C ALA A 21 -16.35 -4.79 -5.42
N PHE A 22 -15.05 -4.61 -5.60
CA PHE A 22 -14.41 -3.30 -5.53
C PHE A 22 -15.02 -2.31 -6.52
N ARG A 23 -15.29 -2.74 -7.75
CA ARG A 23 -15.92 -1.92 -8.79
C ARG A 23 -17.32 -1.45 -8.39
N ARG A 24 -18.13 -2.33 -7.79
CA ARG A 24 -19.47 -1.96 -7.29
C ARG A 24 -19.40 -0.89 -6.21
N GLU A 25 -18.49 -1.06 -5.24
CA GLU A 25 -18.36 -0.13 -4.10
C GLU A 25 -17.75 1.23 -4.51
N THR A 26 -16.92 1.24 -5.55
CA THR A 26 -16.21 2.46 -5.99
C THR A 26 -16.90 3.18 -7.17
N GLY A 27 -18.00 2.63 -7.70
CA GLY A 27 -18.68 3.18 -8.88
C GLY A 27 -17.88 3.04 -10.17
N GLY A 28 -16.93 2.09 -10.23
CA GLY A 28 -16.06 1.91 -11.38
C GLY A 28 -16.79 1.37 -12.62
N ILE A 29 -16.35 1.83 -13.81
CA ILE A 29 -16.86 1.37 -15.11
C ILE A 29 -15.72 0.86 -16.01
N GLY A 30 -16.02 -0.15 -16.85
CA GLY A 30 -15.18 -0.56 -17.98
C GLY A 30 -14.12 -1.63 -17.69
N GLN A 31 -13.12 -1.36 -16.84
CA GLN A 31 -11.96 -2.25 -16.70
C GLN A 31 -12.30 -3.53 -15.90
N LYS A 32 -11.71 -4.66 -16.31
CA LYS A 32 -11.82 -5.94 -15.57
C LYS A 32 -11.21 -5.84 -14.18
N VAL A 33 -10.03 -5.21 -14.07
CA VAL A 33 -9.41 -4.86 -12.78
C VAL A 33 -9.43 -3.33 -12.67
N PRO A 34 -10.17 -2.73 -11.72
CA PRO A 34 -10.19 -1.28 -11.55
C PRO A 34 -8.79 -0.70 -11.29
N PHE A 35 -8.50 0.48 -11.86
CA PHE A 35 -7.19 1.13 -11.77
C PHE A 35 -6.64 1.26 -10.34
N THR A 36 -7.48 1.56 -9.36
CA THR A 36 -7.06 1.73 -7.96
C THR A 36 -7.18 0.44 -7.13
N PHE A 37 -7.67 -0.66 -7.69
CA PHE A 37 -7.83 -1.95 -7.00
C PHE A 37 -6.57 -2.39 -6.24
N PRO A 38 -5.35 -2.29 -6.81
CA PRO A 38 -4.13 -2.75 -6.15
C PRO A 38 -3.79 -2.08 -4.82
N VAL A 39 -4.41 -0.93 -4.50
CA VAL A 39 -4.24 -0.28 -3.17
C VAL A 39 -4.55 -1.25 -2.04
N ARG A 40 -5.47 -2.20 -2.27
CA ARG A 40 -5.84 -3.23 -1.30
C ARG A 40 -4.68 -4.13 -0.89
N TRP A 41 -3.73 -4.36 -1.79
CA TRP A 41 -2.55 -5.19 -1.48
C TRP A 41 -1.61 -4.51 -0.49
N LEU A 42 -1.69 -3.18 -0.34
CA LEU A 42 -0.92 -2.41 0.65
C LEU A 42 -1.64 -2.31 2.01
N ALA A 43 -2.94 -2.60 2.07
CA ALA A 43 -3.75 -2.54 3.29
C ALA A 43 -3.64 -3.80 4.18
N ARG A 44 -2.48 -4.46 4.19
CA ARG A 44 -2.29 -5.72 4.93
C ARG A 44 -2.06 -5.46 6.43
N PRO A 45 -2.62 -6.31 7.32
CA PRO A 45 -2.44 -6.15 8.77
C PRO A 45 -0.98 -6.26 9.24
N ASP A 46 -0.17 -7.10 8.59
CA ASP A 46 1.25 -7.26 8.90
C ASP A 46 2.06 -6.00 8.56
N PHE A 47 1.73 -5.28 7.48
CA PHE A 47 2.36 -4.01 7.15
C PHE A 47 2.05 -2.94 8.18
N HIS A 48 0.82 -2.92 8.69
CA HIS A 48 0.43 -2.01 9.77
C HIS A 48 1.23 -2.28 11.06
N ALA A 49 1.42 -3.55 11.44
CA ALA A 49 2.22 -3.92 12.61
C ALA A 49 3.67 -3.43 12.47
N ILE A 50 4.28 -3.64 11.29
CA ILE A 50 5.65 -3.18 11.01
C ILE A 50 5.75 -1.65 11.02
N ALA A 51 4.76 -0.95 10.47
CA ALA A 51 4.71 0.51 10.53
C ALA A 51 4.68 1.00 11.99
N ALA A 52 3.87 0.36 12.85
CA ALA A 52 3.81 0.70 14.27
C ALA A 52 5.15 0.45 15.00
N GLU A 53 5.83 -0.66 14.71
CA GLU A 53 7.18 -0.92 15.21
C GLU A 53 8.18 0.18 14.81
N LEU A 54 8.13 0.63 13.55
CA LEU A 54 9.04 1.66 13.04
C LEU A 54 8.75 3.07 13.58
N ILE A 55 7.52 3.35 14.02
CA ILE A 55 7.14 4.65 14.58
C ILE A 55 7.56 4.74 16.06
N GLY A 56 7.46 3.65 16.83
CA GLY A 56 8.02 3.56 18.18
C GLY A 56 7.15 4.15 19.31
N ASP A 57 5.86 4.36 19.07
CA ASP A 57 4.85 4.83 20.05
C ASP A 57 3.45 4.36 19.57
N ARG A 58 2.38 4.53 20.34
CA ARG A 58 0.97 4.33 19.92
C ARG A 58 0.13 5.62 19.92
N ASP A 59 0.69 6.74 20.37
CA ASP A 59 -0.01 8.02 20.46
C ASP A 59 0.01 8.81 19.13
N TRP A 60 -0.42 8.18 18.04
CA TRP A 60 -0.47 8.81 16.72
C TRP A 60 -1.59 8.25 15.85
N VAL A 61 -1.96 9.02 14.84
CA VAL A 61 -2.89 8.62 13.78
C VAL A 61 -2.19 8.71 12.43
N PRO A 62 -2.21 7.63 11.62
CA PRO A 62 -1.77 7.69 10.24
C PRO A 62 -2.85 8.35 9.40
N ILE A 63 -2.52 9.48 8.77
CA ILE A 63 -3.36 10.13 7.77
C ILE A 63 -2.83 9.73 6.39
N HIS A 64 -3.71 9.19 5.55
CA HIS A 64 -3.36 8.92 4.17
C HIS A 64 -3.09 10.23 3.42
N GLU A 65 -1.81 10.50 3.13
CA GLU A 65 -1.35 11.77 2.52
C GLU A 65 -1.40 11.69 1.00
N SER A 66 -0.94 10.58 0.41
CA SER A 66 -0.88 10.40 -1.04
C SER A 66 -0.89 8.92 -1.43
N GLN A 67 -1.44 8.66 -2.61
CA GLN A 67 -1.33 7.38 -3.31
C GLN A 67 -0.97 7.65 -4.77
N SER A 68 0.04 6.95 -5.28
CA SER A 68 0.45 6.99 -6.68
C SER A 68 0.51 5.58 -7.28
N PHE A 69 0.22 5.50 -8.59
CA PHE A 69 0.30 4.28 -9.39
C PHE A 69 1.00 4.61 -10.71
N ASP A 70 2.03 3.85 -11.06
CA ASP A 70 2.72 3.93 -12.34
C ASP A 70 2.59 2.58 -13.06
N TYR A 71 1.68 2.52 -14.03
CA TYR A 71 1.39 1.30 -14.79
C TYR A 71 2.20 1.27 -16.09
N ARG A 72 2.95 0.20 -16.29
CA ARG A 72 3.62 -0.12 -17.57
C ARG A 72 2.75 -1.01 -18.47
N ALA A 73 1.85 -1.78 -17.87
CA ALA A 73 0.82 -2.55 -18.55
C ALA A 73 -0.42 -2.72 -17.64
N PRO A 74 -1.63 -2.93 -18.20
CA PRO A 74 -2.81 -3.23 -17.39
C PRO A 74 -2.68 -4.55 -16.63
N LEU A 75 -3.26 -4.63 -15.43
CA LEU A 75 -3.39 -5.89 -14.70
C LEU A 75 -4.47 -6.78 -15.33
N ALA A 76 -4.15 -8.07 -15.44
CA ALA A 76 -5.12 -9.09 -15.80
C ALA A 76 -5.81 -9.62 -14.54
N ALA A 77 -7.12 -9.82 -14.63
CA ALA A 77 -7.85 -10.55 -13.61
C ALA A 77 -7.38 -12.01 -13.59
N ASP A 78 -7.39 -12.61 -12.41
CA ASP A 78 -7.10 -14.03 -12.21
C ASP A 78 -5.69 -14.49 -12.62
N VAL A 79 -4.75 -13.54 -12.71
CA VAL A 79 -3.32 -13.79 -12.88
C VAL A 79 -2.59 -13.58 -11.55
N ASP A 80 -1.66 -14.49 -11.26
CA ASP A 80 -0.80 -14.40 -10.09
C ASP A 80 0.40 -13.50 -10.39
N TYR A 81 0.59 -12.51 -9.52
CA TYR A 81 1.71 -11.58 -9.56
C TYR A 81 2.56 -11.72 -8.29
N LEU A 82 3.79 -11.24 -8.37
CA LEU A 82 4.65 -11.04 -7.21
C LEU A 82 4.76 -9.54 -6.94
N MET A 83 4.43 -9.14 -5.72
CA MET A 83 4.61 -7.79 -5.20
C MET A 83 5.80 -7.77 -4.25
N THR A 84 6.82 -7.00 -4.57
CA THR A 84 7.90 -6.68 -3.61
C THR A 84 7.57 -5.38 -2.91
N VAL A 85 7.81 -5.30 -1.59
CA VAL A 85 7.46 -4.11 -0.81
C VAL A 85 8.64 -3.67 0.06
N LYS A 86 8.86 -2.35 0.08
CA LYS A 86 9.73 -1.66 1.01
C LYS A 86 8.93 -0.64 1.81
N MET A 87 9.32 -0.45 3.05
CA MET A 87 8.77 0.57 3.93
C MET A 87 9.86 1.53 4.37
N GLN A 88 9.59 2.83 4.29
CA GLN A 88 10.49 3.87 4.72
C GLN A 88 9.85 4.70 5.84
N ARG A 89 10.64 4.97 6.88
CA ARG A 89 10.31 5.91 7.95
C ARG A 89 11.06 7.22 7.71
N GLN A 90 10.32 8.32 7.55
CA GLN A 90 10.88 9.68 7.45
C GLN A 90 10.44 10.50 8.67
N THR A 91 11.32 11.25 9.32
CA THR A 91 10.98 12.00 10.56
C THR A 91 10.55 13.45 10.31
N GLU A 92 10.93 14.05 9.18
CA GLU A 92 10.73 15.47 8.88
C GLU A 92 10.22 15.70 7.44
N PRO A 93 8.91 15.86 7.25
CA PRO A 93 7.86 15.57 8.24
C PRO A 93 7.72 14.07 8.54
N SER A 94 7.11 13.76 9.69
CA SER A 94 6.90 12.39 10.15
C SER A 94 5.99 11.61 9.21
N ARG A 95 6.54 10.62 8.48
CA ARG A 95 5.81 9.77 7.52
C ARG A 95 6.21 8.30 7.60
N ILE A 96 5.32 7.45 7.12
CA ILE A 96 5.59 6.10 6.62
C ILE A 96 5.31 6.10 5.12
N ILE A 97 6.25 5.59 4.34
CA ILE A 97 6.12 5.45 2.88
C ILE A 97 6.21 3.97 2.54
N LEU A 98 5.21 3.43 1.85
CA LEU A 98 5.27 2.10 1.26
C LEU A 98 5.56 2.24 -0.23
N LEU A 99 6.60 1.55 -0.69
CA LEU A 99 6.98 1.44 -2.09
C LEU A 99 6.79 0.00 -2.51
N ALA A 100 6.01 -0.23 -3.55
CA ALA A 100 5.74 -1.57 -4.06
C ALA A 100 5.96 -1.67 -5.56
N ASP A 101 6.54 -2.79 -5.98
CA ASP A 101 6.70 -3.17 -7.38
C ASP A 101 6.02 -4.51 -7.62
N VAL A 102 5.17 -4.57 -8.65
CA VAL A 102 4.34 -5.73 -9.00
C VAL A 102 4.70 -6.20 -10.40
N GLY A 103 5.03 -7.47 -10.56
CA GLY A 103 5.32 -8.10 -11.85
C GLY A 103 4.85 -9.56 -11.88
N ALA A 104 4.65 -10.10 -13.08
CA ALA A 104 4.43 -11.55 -13.21
C ALA A 104 5.74 -12.29 -12.84
N PRO A 105 5.65 -13.55 -12.35
CA PRO A 105 6.85 -14.29 -11.95
C PRO A 105 7.88 -14.39 -13.07
N GLY A 106 9.09 -13.87 -12.82
CA GLY A 106 10.19 -13.87 -13.80
C GLY A 106 10.10 -12.80 -14.89
N GLU A 107 9.09 -11.93 -14.84
CA GLU A 107 8.90 -10.84 -15.80
C GLU A 107 9.22 -9.47 -15.21
N ALA A 108 9.28 -8.45 -16.07
CA ALA A 108 9.43 -7.07 -15.64
C ALA A 108 8.19 -6.59 -14.85
N SER A 109 8.40 -5.61 -13.96
CA SER A 109 7.31 -5.00 -13.19
C SER A 109 6.31 -4.30 -14.13
N VAL A 110 5.03 -4.59 -13.96
CA VAL A 110 3.90 -4.02 -14.70
C VAL A 110 3.27 -2.84 -13.99
N LEU A 111 3.50 -2.71 -12.68
CA LEU A 111 2.97 -1.66 -11.82
C LEU A 111 3.95 -1.34 -10.69
N SER A 112 4.23 -0.05 -10.51
CA SER A 112 4.86 0.49 -9.30
C SER A 112 3.84 1.32 -8.52
N MET A 113 3.82 1.20 -7.19
CA MET A 113 2.91 1.93 -6.30
C MET A 113 3.68 2.63 -5.19
N GLU A 114 3.21 3.82 -4.82
CA GLU A 114 3.67 4.55 -3.64
C GLU A 114 2.46 4.95 -2.79
N MET A 115 2.50 4.60 -1.50
CA MET A 115 1.55 5.07 -0.50
C MET A 115 2.29 5.87 0.57
N ILE A 116 1.87 7.10 0.81
CA ILE A 116 2.43 7.97 1.84
C ILE A 116 1.40 8.15 2.96
N LEU A 117 1.78 7.77 4.16
CA LEU A 117 1.03 8.02 5.39
C LEU A 117 1.74 9.09 6.20
N ARG A 118 1.07 10.22 6.43
CA ARG A 118 1.50 11.24 7.39
C ARG A 118 1.21 10.74 8.80
N ILE A 119 2.23 10.74 9.66
CA ILE A 119 2.06 10.36 11.05
C ILE A 119 1.84 11.63 11.86
N VAL A 120 0.65 11.77 12.41
CA VAL A 120 0.25 12.92 13.23
C VAL A 120 0.14 12.47 14.69
N PRO A 121 0.84 13.12 15.64
CA PRO A 121 0.70 12.78 17.04
C PRO A 121 -0.73 13.06 17.51
N LEU A 122 -1.26 12.17 18.34
CA LEU A 122 -2.51 12.44 19.04
C LEU A 122 -2.28 13.48 20.13
N PRO A 123 -3.25 14.35 20.42
CA PRO A 123 -3.19 15.17 21.61
C PRO A 123 -3.08 14.25 22.82
N LYS A 124 -2.09 14.46 23.67
CA LYS A 124 -2.13 13.89 25.02
C LYS A 124 -3.29 14.59 25.71
N GLY A 125 -4.34 13.84 26.03
CA GLY A 125 -5.44 14.39 26.83
C GLY A 125 -4.85 14.97 28.11
N ASP A 126 -5.25 16.19 28.48
CA ASP A 126 -4.97 16.70 29.82
C ASP A 126 -5.54 15.68 30.81
N ALA A 127 -4.69 15.17 31.71
CA ALA A 127 -5.15 14.34 32.81
C ALA A 127 -6.13 15.18 33.65
N ALA A 128 -7.42 14.85 33.57
CA ALA A 128 -8.45 15.39 34.44
C ALA A 128 -8.30 14.83 35.87
#